data_AF-A0A530M0T5-F1
#
_entry.id   AF-A0A530M0T5-F1
#
_cell.length_a   1.000
_cell.length_b   1.000
_cell.length_c   1.000
_cell.angle_alpha   90.00
_cell.angle_beta   90.00
_cell.angle_gamma   90.00
#
_symmetry.space_group_name_H-M   'P 1'
#
loop_
_entity.id
_entity.type
_entity.pdbx_description
1 polymer ?
#
loop_
_entity_poly.entity_id
_entity_poly.type
_entity_poly.pdbx_seq_one_letter_code
_entity_poly.pdbx_strand_id
1 'polypeptide(L)'
;MAMASTAGKTSRGMTREEKKVIFASSLGTIFEWYDFYLYGTLTAAIGAAFFTQYPETTRNIFTLLAFAAGFLVRPFGALVFGRIGDLVGRKYTFLVTIMIMGLSTFLVGILPGAASWGIAAPVILVALRMLQGLALGGEYGGAATYVAEHAPDDRRGFYTSWIQTTATLGLFLSLIVILIVQNSLSKEDFTAWGWRIPFL
;
A
#
# COMPACT_ATOMS: atom_id res chain seq x y z
N MET A 1 -13.13 -29.79 46.25
CA MET A 1 -13.20 -30.02 44.79
C MET A 1 -14.30 -29.11 44.25
N ALA A 2 -13.96 -27.87 43.87
CA ALA A 2 -14.94 -26.89 43.39
C ALA A 2 -14.80 -26.77 41.87
N MET A 3 -15.80 -27.28 41.14
CA MET A 3 -15.92 -27.07 39.70
C MET A 3 -16.27 -25.61 39.43
N ALA A 4 -15.32 -24.86 38.86
CA ALA A 4 -15.59 -23.55 38.29
C ALA A 4 -16.42 -23.73 37.02
N SER A 5 -17.64 -23.21 37.04
CA SER A 5 -18.53 -23.09 35.90
C SER A 5 -17.88 -22.23 34.82
N THR A 6 -17.39 -22.84 33.74
CA THR A 6 -17.04 -22.15 32.50
C THR A 6 -18.34 -21.76 31.80
N ALA A 7 -18.91 -20.63 32.22
CA ALA A 7 -19.94 -19.95 31.45
C ALA A 7 -19.33 -19.59 30.09
N GLY A 8 -19.75 -20.33 29.05
CA GLY A 8 -19.35 -20.07 27.68
C GLY A 8 -19.74 -18.64 27.32
N LYS A 9 -18.75 -17.78 27.09
CA LYS A 9 -18.96 -16.49 26.44
C LYS A 9 -19.54 -16.80 25.07
N THR A 10 -20.83 -16.56 24.90
CA THR A 10 -21.48 -16.57 23.59
C THR A 10 -20.70 -15.60 22.70
N SER A 11 -20.05 -16.14 21.67
CA SER A 11 -19.36 -15.36 20.64
C SER A 11 -20.35 -14.34 20.07
N ARG A 12 -20.24 -13.09 20.49
CA ARG A 12 -21.00 -11.99 19.89
C ARG A 12 -20.55 -11.91 18.43
N GLY A 13 -21.43 -12.26 17.50
CA GLY A 13 -21.15 -12.10 16.07
C GLY A 13 -20.84 -10.65 15.73
N MET A 14 -19.92 -10.43 14.79
CA MET A 14 -19.54 -9.08 14.36
C MET A 14 -20.76 -8.26 13.93
N THR A 15 -20.86 -7.07 14.50
CA THR A 15 -21.84 -6.05 14.13
C THR A 15 -21.66 -5.60 12.69
N ARG A 16 -22.71 -5.00 12.12
CA ARG A 16 -22.68 -4.46 10.76
C ARG A 16 -21.62 -3.37 10.59
N GLU A 17 -21.36 -2.59 11.65
CA GLU A 17 -20.35 -1.54 11.65
C GLU A 17 -18.92 -2.12 11.71
N GLU A 18 -18.67 -3.14 12.53
CA GLU A 18 -17.37 -3.84 12.55
C GLU A 18 -17.07 -4.47 11.18
N LYS A 19 -18.05 -5.10 10.53
CA LYS A 19 -17.88 -5.64 9.17
C LYS A 19 -17.55 -4.56 8.14
N LYS A 20 -18.18 -3.38 8.22
CA LYS A 20 -17.86 -2.25 7.33
C LYS A 20 -16.43 -1.74 7.56
N VAL A 21 -16.01 -1.61 8.82
CA VAL A 21 -14.66 -1.17 9.16
C VAL A 21 -13.63 -2.17 8.63
N ILE A 22 -13.84 -3.47 8.85
CA ILE A 22 -12.94 -4.53 8.35
C ILE A 22 -12.87 -4.52 6.82
N PHE A 23 -14.01 -4.36 6.14
CA PHE A 23 -14.04 -4.26 4.68
C PHE A 23 -13.28 -3.02 4.18
N ALA A 24 -13.50 -1.85 4.80
CA ALA A 24 -12.79 -0.63 4.44
C ALA A 24 -11.28 -0.74 4.69
N SER A 25 -10.86 -1.31 5.83
CA SER A 25 -9.45 -1.59 6.13
C SER A 25 -8.85 -2.59 5.14
N SER A 26 -9.58 -3.65 4.78
CA SER A 26 -9.15 -4.63 3.78
C SER A 26 -8.91 -3.98 2.42
N LEU A 27 -9.80 -3.08 1.98
CA LEU A 27 -9.62 -2.33 0.73
C LEU A 27 -8.37 -1.46 0.75
N GLY A 28 -8.12 -0.75 1.86
CA GLY A 28 -6.88 0.02 2.03
C GLY A 28 -5.64 -0.87 1.88
N THR A 29 -5.65 -2.05 2.50
CA THR A 29 -4.56 -3.02 2.37
C THR A 29 -4.42 -3.57 0.94
N ILE A 30 -5.52 -3.84 0.22
CA ILE A 30 -5.44 -4.24 -1.19
C ILE A 30 -4.77 -3.15 -2.03
N PHE A 31 -5.14 -1.89 -1.83
CA PHE A 31 -4.56 -0.76 -2.56
C PHE A 31 -3.08 -0.54 -2.22
N GLU A 32 -2.69 -0.75 -0.95
CA GLU A 32 -1.29 -0.75 -0.55
C GLU A 32 -0.50 -1.78 -1.35
N TRP A 33 -0.94 -3.03 -1.33
CA TRP A 33 -0.23 -4.12 -2.01
C TRP A 33 -0.28 -3.95 -3.51
N TYR A 34 -1.38 -3.43 -4.06
CA TYR A 34 -1.48 -3.08 -5.46
C TYR A 34 -0.37 -2.12 -5.88
N ASP A 35 -0.23 -0.96 -5.22
CA ASP A 35 0.81 0.02 -5.57
C ASP A 35 2.21 -0.57 -5.36
N PHE A 36 2.37 -1.34 -4.28
CA PHE A 36 3.63 -2.00 -3.95
C PHE A 36 4.13 -2.91 -5.08
N TYR A 37 3.27 -3.83 -5.52
CA TYR A 37 3.58 -4.75 -6.60
C TYR A 37 3.66 -4.04 -7.96
N LEU A 38 2.84 -3.00 -8.16
CA LEU A 38 2.88 -2.17 -9.36
C LEU A 38 4.26 -1.53 -9.54
N TYR A 39 4.78 -0.87 -8.50
CA TYR A 39 6.10 -0.23 -8.56
C TYR A 39 7.22 -1.24 -8.78
N GLY A 40 7.18 -2.36 -8.05
CA GLY A 40 8.16 -3.43 -8.20
C GLY A 40 8.17 -4.00 -9.62
N THR A 41 7.00 -4.27 -10.20
CA THR A 41 6.85 -4.82 -11.56
C THR A 41 7.30 -3.82 -12.62
N LEU A 42 7.05 -2.53 -12.43
CA LEU A 42 7.41 -1.47 -13.38
C LEU A 42 8.78 -0.84 -13.12
N THR A 43 9.63 -1.46 -12.29
CA THR A 43 10.97 -0.95 -11.92
C THR A 43 11.79 -0.50 -13.13
N ALA A 44 11.80 -1.31 -14.21
CA ALA A 44 12.57 -1.01 -15.41
C ALA A 44 12.04 0.24 -16.16
N ALA A 45 10.71 0.37 -16.28
CA ALA A 45 10.09 1.51 -16.94
C ALA A 45 10.27 2.81 -16.14
N ILE A 46 10.12 2.73 -14.82
CA ILE A 46 10.35 3.86 -13.89
C ILE A 46 11.83 4.26 -13.91
N GLY A 47 12.74 3.28 -13.88
CA GLY A 47 14.18 3.51 -14.01
C GLY A 47 14.51 4.26 -15.30
N ALA A 48 13.94 3.83 -16.42
CA ALA A 48 14.12 4.48 -17.72
C ALA A 48 13.54 5.91 -17.77
N ALA A 49 12.48 6.20 -17.00
CA ALA A 49 11.85 7.52 -17.00
C ALA A 49 12.52 8.55 -16.08
N PHE A 50 13.04 8.12 -14.92
CA PHE A 50 13.50 9.03 -13.85
C PHE A 50 15.01 9.04 -13.61
N PHE A 51 15.72 7.99 -14.03
CA PHE A 51 17.16 7.84 -13.78
C PHE A 51 17.93 7.69 -15.10
N THR A 52 17.53 8.46 -16.13
CA THR A 52 18.05 8.40 -17.52
C THR A 52 19.56 8.61 -17.64
N GLN A 53 20.15 9.38 -16.72
CA GLN A 53 21.58 9.71 -16.71
C GLN A 53 22.49 8.55 -16.28
N TYR A 54 21.92 7.40 -15.91
CA TYR A 54 22.65 6.24 -15.42
C TYR A 54 22.50 5.03 -16.34
N PRO A 55 23.48 4.11 -16.37
CA PRO A 55 23.36 2.83 -17.04
C PRO A 55 22.17 2.01 -16.53
N GLU A 56 21.66 1.09 -17.34
CA GLU A 56 20.46 0.30 -17.06
C GLU A 56 20.46 -0.37 -15.67
N THR A 57 21.56 -1.02 -15.30
CA THR A 57 21.68 -1.68 -14.00
C THR A 57 21.56 -0.67 -12.86
N THR A 58 22.18 0.51 -13.00
CA THR A 58 22.20 1.55 -11.96
C THR A 58 20.84 2.22 -11.80
N ARG A 59 20.14 2.54 -12.89
CA ARG A 59 18.77 3.09 -12.81
C ARG A 59 17.81 2.14 -12.11
N ASN A 60 17.90 0.83 -12.36
CA ASN A 60 17.03 -0.17 -11.72
C ASN A 60 17.34 -0.27 -10.22
N ILE A 61 18.62 -0.23 -9.84
CA ILE A 61 19.03 -0.17 -8.43
C ILE A 61 18.48 1.07 -7.75
N PHE A 62 18.57 2.25 -8.38
CA PHE A 62 18.05 3.49 -7.80
C PHE A 62 16.53 3.49 -7.65
N THR A 63 15.80 2.94 -8.62
CA THR A 63 14.35 2.72 -8.47
C THR A 63 14.05 1.80 -7.28
N LEU A 64 14.76 0.68 -7.14
CA LEU A 64 14.59 -0.22 -5.99
C LEU A 64 15.05 0.40 -4.66
N LEU A 65 16.02 1.31 -4.66
CA LEU A 65 16.39 2.08 -3.47
C LEU A 65 15.31 3.09 -3.10
N ALA A 66 14.66 3.75 -4.06
CA ALA A 66 13.50 4.61 -3.81
C ALA A 66 12.34 3.81 -3.20
N PHE A 67 12.15 2.58 -3.66
CA PHE A 67 11.21 1.63 -3.07
C PHE A 67 11.57 1.27 -1.63
N ALA A 68 12.83 0.93 -1.38
CA ALA A 68 13.35 0.60 -0.05
C ALA A 68 13.26 1.80 0.92
N ALA A 69 13.47 3.02 0.43
CA ALA A 69 13.32 4.24 1.22
C ALA A 69 11.88 4.40 1.76
N GLY A 70 10.88 4.06 0.94
CA GLY A 70 9.48 4.01 1.38
C GLY A 70 9.25 3.02 2.53
N PHE A 71 9.92 1.87 2.53
CA PHE A 71 9.87 0.94 3.68
C PHE A 71 10.56 1.48 4.92
N LEU A 72 11.73 2.08 4.74
CA LEU A 72 12.55 2.58 5.84
C LEU A 72 11.79 3.60 6.69
N VAL A 73 10.90 4.38 6.06
CA VAL A 73 10.11 5.39 6.75
C VAL A 73 8.82 4.84 7.41
N ARG A 74 8.38 3.62 7.09
CA ARG A 74 7.15 3.03 7.66
C ARG A 74 7.14 3.02 9.20
N PRO A 75 8.21 2.65 9.93
CA PRO A 75 8.19 2.70 11.39
C PRO A 75 7.91 4.11 11.94
N PHE A 76 8.41 5.15 11.29
CA PHE A 76 8.14 6.53 11.66
C PHE A 76 6.68 6.91 11.37
N GLY A 77 6.16 6.44 10.23
CA GLY A 77 4.74 6.52 9.90
C GLY A 77 3.85 5.89 10.96
N ALA A 78 4.21 4.69 11.43
CA ALA A 78 3.52 3.97 12.49
C ALA A 78 3.47 4.77 13.80
N LEU A 79 4.59 5.37 14.18
CA LEU A 79 4.68 6.20 15.38
C LEU A 79 3.80 7.47 15.27
N VAL A 80 3.90 8.18 14.15
CA VAL A 80 3.19 9.45 13.93
C VAL A 80 1.69 9.21 13.75
N PHE A 81 1.30 8.42 12.75
CA PHE A 81 -0.11 8.17 12.46
C PHE A 81 -0.77 7.26 13.50
N GLY A 82 -0.03 6.36 14.14
CA GLY A 82 -0.53 5.61 15.30
C GLY A 82 -0.93 6.54 16.44
N ARG A 83 -0.04 7.48 16.81
CA ARG A 83 -0.35 8.46 17.86
C ARG A 83 -1.50 9.39 17.49
N ILE A 84 -1.56 9.87 16.24
CA ILE A 84 -2.69 10.68 15.76
C ILE A 84 -3.98 9.87 15.78
N GLY A 85 -3.95 8.59 15.41
CA GLY A 85 -5.07 7.66 15.51
C GLY A 85 -5.62 7.52 16.92
N ASP A 86 -4.76 7.47 17.93
CA ASP A 86 -5.17 7.39 19.33
C ASP A 86 -5.74 8.71 19.86
N LEU A 87 -5.28 9.86 19.34
CA LEU A 87 -5.70 11.20 19.79
C LEU A 87 -6.97 11.71 19.09
N VAL A 88 -7.05 11.56 17.77
CA VAL A 88 -8.10 12.15 16.90
C VAL A 88 -9.13 11.11 16.48
N GLY A 89 -8.79 9.83 16.58
CA GLY A 89 -9.64 8.69 16.24
C GLY A 89 -9.19 7.96 14.98
N ARG A 90 -9.15 6.63 15.07
CA ARG A 90 -8.62 5.73 14.03
C ARG A 90 -9.28 5.89 12.66
N LYS A 91 -10.59 6.16 12.61
CA LYS A 91 -11.31 6.36 11.34
C LYS A 91 -10.80 7.58 10.56
N TYR A 92 -10.56 8.70 11.24
CA TYR A 92 -10.09 9.93 10.59
C TYR A 92 -8.65 9.80 10.13
N THR A 93 -7.80 9.23 10.97
CA THR A 93 -6.41 8.95 10.60
C THR A 93 -6.33 8.05 9.37
N PHE A 94 -7.09 6.95 9.34
CA PHE A 94 -7.17 6.05 8.18
C PHE A 94 -7.57 6.79 6.89
N LEU A 95 -8.56 7.69 6.95
CA LEU A 95 -8.94 8.49 5.79
C LEU A 95 -7.84 9.46 5.35
N VAL A 96 -7.04 10.00 6.26
CA VAL A 96 -5.92 10.88 5.91
C VAL A 96 -4.80 10.07 5.24
N THR A 97 -4.45 8.92 5.80
CA THR A 97 -3.36 8.07 5.30
C THR A 97 -3.69 7.45 3.95
N ILE A 98 -4.92 6.95 3.74
CA ILE A 98 -5.35 6.45 2.42
C ILE A 98 -5.35 7.56 1.35
N MET A 99 -5.68 8.81 1.72
CA MET A 99 -5.64 9.95 0.82
C MET A 99 -4.20 10.36 0.47
N ILE A 100 -3.29 10.38 1.45
CA ILE A 100 -1.86 10.64 1.21
C ILE A 100 -1.29 9.56 0.28
N MET A 101 -1.63 8.29 0.52
CA MET A 101 -1.20 7.18 -0.30
C MET A 101 -1.71 7.32 -1.74
N GLY A 102 -3.03 7.45 -1.92
CA GLY A 102 -3.63 7.55 -3.25
C GLY A 102 -3.16 8.78 -4.03
N LEU A 103 -3.03 9.92 -3.37
CA LEU A 103 -2.48 11.14 -3.99
C LEU A 103 -1.02 10.95 -4.38
N SER A 104 -0.20 10.31 -3.54
CA SER A 104 1.20 10.04 -3.86
C SER A 104 1.34 9.12 -5.07
N THR A 105 0.56 8.04 -5.13
CA THR A 105 0.50 7.11 -6.27
C THR A 105 0.07 7.82 -7.56
N PHE A 106 -1.01 8.61 -7.50
CA PHE A 106 -1.48 9.40 -8.64
C PHE A 106 -0.42 10.41 -9.12
N LEU A 107 0.23 11.12 -8.19
CA LEU A 107 1.29 12.07 -8.50
C LEU A 107 2.48 11.37 -9.17
N VAL A 108 2.84 10.14 -8.78
CA VAL A 108 3.87 9.35 -9.48
C VAL A 108 3.45 9.07 -10.93
N GLY A 109 2.17 8.76 -11.17
CA GLY A 109 1.62 8.52 -12.51
C GLY A 109 1.73 9.74 -13.44
N ILE A 110 1.50 10.94 -12.93
CA ILE A 110 1.57 12.17 -13.74
C ILE A 110 2.94 12.89 -13.71
N LEU A 111 3.87 12.43 -12.88
CA LEU A 111 5.16 13.09 -12.68
C LEU A 111 5.98 13.10 -14.00
N PRO A 112 6.40 14.29 -14.48
CA PRO A 112 7.28 14.38 -15.64
C PRO A 112 8.61 13.66 -15.39
N GLY A 113 9.14 13.00 -16.42
CA GLY A 113 10.40 12.27 -16.32
C GLY A 113 11.63 13.20 -16.26
N ALA A 114 12.80 12.59 -16.08
CA ALA A 114 14.08 13.30 -16.02
C ALA A 114 14.43 14.04 -17.33
N ALA A 115 13.85 13.63 -18.47
CA ALA A 115 13.99 14.36 -19.73
C ALA A 115 13.41 15.79 -19.67
N SER A 116 12.37 16.02 -18.86
CA SER A 116 11.73 17.34 -18.73
C SER A 116 12.21 18.10 -17.50
N TRP A 117 12.36 17.43 -16.36
CA TRP A 117 12.62 18.08 -15.06
C TRP A 117 14.03 17.78 -14.50
N GLY A 118 14.87 17.06 -15.24
CA GLY A 118 16.21 16.70 -14.80
C GLY A 118 16.21 15.95 -13.47
N ILE A 119 17.13 16.31 -12.58
CA ILE A 119 17.30 15.66 -11.27
C ILE A 119 16.13 15.91 -10.29
N ALA A 120 15.28 16.92 -10.54
CA ALA A 120 14.11 17.15 -9.70
C ALA A 120 13.10 15.98 -9.80
N ALA A 121 12.99 15.34 -10.97
CA ALA A 121 12.07 14.23 -11.20
C ALA A 121 12.34 13.01 -10.27
N PRO A 122 13.57 12.43 -10.21
CA PRO A 122 13.86 11.34 -9.27
C PRO A 122 13.80 11.78 -7.80
N VAL A 123 14.15 13.02 -7.47
CA VAL A 123 14.03 13.53 -6.08
C VAL A 123 12.57 13.57 -5.63
N ILE A 124 11.67 14.08 -6.48
CA ILE A 124 10.23 14.12 -6.19
C ILE A 124 9.67 12.70 -6.15
N LEU A 125 10.08 11.81 -7.06
CA LEU A 125 9.69 10.40 -7.01
C LEU A 125 10.03 9.74 -5.67
N VAL A 126 11.26 9.93 -5.17
CA VAL A 126 11.70 9.40 -3.88
C VAL A 126 10.89 10.03 -2.74
N ALA A 127 10.64 11.35 -2.79
CA ALA A 127 9.84 12.03 -1.78
C ALA A 127 8.40 11.50 -1.72
N LEU A 128 7.74 11.30 -2.88
CA LEU A 128 6.41 10.70 -2.97
C LEU A 128 6.41 9.27 -2.40
N ARG A 129 7.45 8.48 -2.70
CA ARG A 129 7.61 7.11 -2.16
C ARG A 129 7.77 7.11 -0.64
N MET A 130 8.50 8.07 -0.09
CA MET A 130 8.63 8.23 1.36
C MET A 130 7.31 8.69 2.00
N LEU A 131 6.61 9.66 1.40
CA LEU A 131 5.29 10.09 1.90
C LEU A 131 4.28 8.95 1.94
N GLN A 132 4.26 8.13 0.89
CA GLN A 132 3.42 6.94 0.84
C GLN A 132 3.81 5.92 1.91
N GLY A 133 5.12 5.65 2.07
CA GLY A 133 5.64 4.78 3.12
C GLY A 133 5.29 5.23 4.53
N LEU A 134 5.33 6.55 4.79
CA LEU A 134 4.91 7.14 6.05
C LEU A 134 3.41 6.93 6.30
N ALA A 135 2.56 7.16 5.31
CA ALA A 135 1.12 6.97 5.45
C ALA A 135 0.76 5.52 5.81
N LEU A 136 1.45 4.56 5.18
CA LEU A 136 1.21 3.13 5.35
C LEU A 136 1.63 2.58 6.72
N GLY A 137 2.61 3.19 7.36
CA GLY A 137 3.21 2.67 8.59
C GLY A 137 2.21 2.38 9.72
N GLY A 138 1.17 3.20 9.87
CA GLY A 138 0.19 3.08 10.94
C GLY A 138 -1.06 2.27 10.62
N GLU A 139 -1.34 2.00 9.34
CA GLU A 139 -2.63 1.44 8.92
C GLU A 139 -2.67 -0.09 9.00
N TYR A 140 -1.68 -0.77 8.41
CA TYR A 140 -1.67 -2.24 8.33
C TYR A 140 -1.57 -2.90 9.71
N GLY A 141 -0.63 -2.43 10.54
CA GLY A 141 -0.46 -2.95 11.90
C GLY A 141 -1.70 -2.72 12.76
N GLY A 142 -2.28 -1.52 12.71
CA GLY A 142 -3.50 -1.19 13.46
C GLY A 142 -4.72 -2.03 13.04
N ALA A 143 -4.88 -2.29 11.74
CA ALA A 143 -5.97 -3.13 11.22
C ALA A 143 -5.80 -4.60 11.63
N ALA A 144 -4.59 -5.15 11.53
CA ALA A 144 -4.28 -6.52 11.94
C ALA A 144 -4.55 -6.74 13.44
N THR A 145 -4.10 -5.81 14.28
CA THR A 145 -4.35 -5.87 15.73
C THR A 145 -5.84 -5.70 16.04
N TYR A 146 -6.52 -4.74 15.41
CA TYR A 146 -7.96 -4.52 15.63
C TYR A 146 -8.79 -5.78 15.31
N VAL A 147 -8.52 -6.42 14.18
CA VAL A 147 -9.20 -7.67 13.80
C VAL A 147 -8.86 -8.81 14.75
N ALA A 148 -7.60 -8.94 15.17
CA ALA A 148 -7.22 -9.97 16.13
C ALA A 148 -7.89 -9.78 17.51
N GLU A 149 -8.03 -8.54 17.97
CA GLU A 149 -8.66 -8.19 19.25
C GLU A 149 -10.18 -8.40 19.26
N HIS A 150 -10.85 -8.13 18.13
CA HIS A 150 -12.31 -8.22 18.02
C HIS A 150 -12.80 -9.55 17.43
N ALA A 151 -11.90 -10.40 16.94
CA ALA A 151 -12.24 -11.73 16.45
C ALA A 151 -12.55 -12.71 17.60
N PRO A 152 -13.55 -13.61 17.43
CA PRO A 152 -13.81 -14.69 18.37
C PRO A 152 -12.57 -15.54 18.63
N ASP A 153 -12.34 -15.94 19.88
CA ASP A 153 -11.14 -16.67 20.31
C ASP A 153 -10.88 -17.94 19.47
N ASP A 154 -11.95 -18.63 19.04
CA ASP A 154 -11.92 -19.85 18.22
C ASP A 154 -11.69 -19.61 16.72
N ARG A 155 -11.75 -18.34 16.26
CA ARG A 155 -11.68 -17.98 14.83
C ARG A 155 -10.66 -16.90 14.49
N ARG A 156 -9.83 -16.48 15.44
CA ARG A 156 -8.80 -15.44 15.22
C ARG A 156 -7.96 -15.71 13.99
N GLY A 157 -7.48 -16.94 13.82
CA GLY A 157 -6.66 -17.35 12.68
C GLY A 157 -7.34 -17.13 11.31
N PHE A 158 -8.66 -17.38 11.22
CA PHE A 158 -9.43 -17.17 9.99
C PHE A 158 -9.62 -15.68 9.66
N TYR A 159 -9.89 -14.86 10.67
CA TYR A 159 -10.05 -13.42 10.45
C TYR A 159 -8.72 -12.71 10.19
N THR A 160 -7.63 -13.15 10.80
CA THR A 160 -6.29 -12.63 10.50
C THR A 160 -5.78 -13.11 9.13
N SER A 161 -6.09 -14.35 8.72
CA SER A 161 -5.69 -14.84 7.40
C SER A 161 -6.41 -14.12 6.25
N TRP A 162 -7.61 -13.59 6.49
CA TRP A 162 -8.29 -12.72 5.55
C TRP A 162 -7.47 -11.46 5.22
N ILE A 163 -6.90 -10.81 6.24
CA ILE A 163 -6.00 -9.66 6.02
C ILE A 163 -4.79 -10.09 5.19
N GLN A 164 -4.20 -11.26 5.46
CA GLN A 164 -3.06 -11.72 4.67
C GLN A 164 -3.43 -11.99 3.20
N THR A 165 -4.66 -12.44 2.93
CA THR A 165 -5.18 -12.70 1.57
C THR A 165 -5.29 -11.41 0.76
N THR A 166 -5.51 -10.25 1.40
CA THR A 166 -5.55 -8.96 0.71
C THR A 166 -4.24 -8.63 -0.01
N ALA A 167 -3.10 -9.13 0.48
CA ALA A 167 -1.81 -8.97 -0.19
C ALA A 167 -1.78 -9.68 -1.54
N THR A 168 -2.23 -10.94 -1.55
CA THR A 168 -2.33 -11.74 -2.78
C THR A 168 -3.34 -11.12 -3.76
N LEU A 169 -4.46 -10.57 -3.27
CA LEU A 169 -5.42 -9.86 -4.11
C LEU A 169 -4.82 -8.59 -4.72
N GLY A 170 -4.04 -7.81 -3.95
CA GLY A 170 -3.31 -6.66 -4.46
C GLY A 170 -2.32 -7.03 -5.56
N LEU A 171 -1.60 -8.15 -5.41
CA LEU A 171 -0.71 -8.68 -6.44
C LEU A 171 -1.49 -8.99 -7.73
N PHE A 172 -2.56 -9.79 -7.65
CA PHE A 172 -3.35 -10.13 -8.83
C PHE A 172 -3.94 -8.90 -9.50
N LEU A 173 -4.47 -7.95 -8.72
CA LEU A 173 -5.00 -6.71 -9.26
C LEU A 173 -3.93 -5.92 -10.00
N SER A 174 -2.72 -5.80 -9.44
CA SER A 174 -1.60 -5.10 -10.09
C SER A 174 -1.24 -5.73 -11.43
N LEU A 175 -1.12 -7.06 -11.47
CA LEU A 175 -0.78 -7.79 -12.68
C LEU A 175 -1.88 -7.70 -13.74
N ILE A 176 -3.15 -7.83 -13.33
CA ILE A 176 -4.30 -7.71 -14.24
C ILE A 176 -4.31 -6.34 -14.90
N VAL A 177 -4.18 -5.26 -14.13
CA VAL A 177 -4.19 -3.89 -14.68
C VAL A 177 -3.00 -3.67 -15.61
N ILE A 178 -1.79 -4.08 -15.20
CA ILE A 178 -0.59 -3.98 -16.05
C ILE A 178 -0.78 -4.74 -17.36
N LEU A 179 -1.31 -5.97 -17.30
CA LEU A 179 -1.53 -6.79 -18.50
C LEU A 179 -2.60 -6.19 -19.40
N ILE A 180 -3.70 -5.67 -18.85
CA ILE A 180 -4.72 -4.98 -19.65
C ILE A 180 -4.10 -3.81 -20.40
N VAL A 181 -3.32 -2.97 -19.72
CA VAL A 181 -2.66 -1.81 -20.34
C VAL A 181 -1.64 -2.25 -21.39
N GLN A 182 -0.80 -3.24 -21.09
CA GLN A 182 0.19 -3.78 -22.04
C GLN A 182 -0.45 -4.39 -23.29
N ASN A 183 -1.59 -5.09 -23.15
CA ASN A 183 -2.29 -5.69 -24.29
C ASN A 183 -3.13 -4.69 -25.08
N SER A 184 -3.40 -3.51 -24.52
CA SER A 184 -4.16 -2.44 -25.18
C SER A 184 -3.28 -1.47 -25.96
N LEU A 185 -1.96 -1.54 -25.81
CA LEU A 185 -0.99 -0.61 -26.39
C LEU A 185 0.10 -1.36 -27.16
N SER A 186 0.80 -0.66 -28.06
CA SER A 186 2.06 -1.15 -28.62
C SER A 186 3.15 -1.23 -27.54
N LYS A 187 4.19 -2.03 -27.76
CA LYS A 187 5.32 -2.11 -26.81
C LYS A 187 6.03 -0.76 -26.69
N GLU A 188 6.11 -0.03 -27.79
CA GLU A 188 6.68 1.31 -27.88
C GLU A 188 5.86 2.30 -27.05
N ASP A 189 4.53 2.30 -27.18
CA ASP A 189 3.65 3.19 -26.42
C ASP A 189 3.65 2.87 -24.92
N PHE A 190 3.65 1.58 -24.57
CA PHE A 190 3.71 1.16 -23.18
C PHE A 190 4.99 1.66 -22.49
N THR A 191 6.13 1.48 -23.15
CA THR A 191 7.43 1.90 -22.63
C THR A 191 7.60 3.42 -22.61
N ALA A 192 7.04 4.14 -23.58
CA ALA A 192 7.09 5.60 -23.63
C ALA A 192 6.24 6.24 -22.52
N TRP A 193 4.97 5.85 -22.40
CA TRP A 193 4.02 6.53 -21.52
C TRP A 193 2.99 5.61 -20.86
N GLY A 194 2.60 4.49 -21.49
CA GLY A 194 1.52 3.62 -21.01
C GLY A 194 1.75 3.02 -19.63
N TRP A 195 3.00 2.83 -19.21
CA TRP A 195 3.34 2.37 -17.85
C TRP A 195 2.84 3.29 -16.73
N ARG A 196 2.46 4.54 -17.04
CA ARG A 196 1.87 5.48 -16.07
C ARG A 196 0.40 5.18 -15.76
N ILE A 197 -0.36 4.60 -16.69
CA ILE A 197 -1.81 4.39 -16.57
C ILE A 197 -2.18 3.62 -15.30
N PRO A 198 -1.50 2.52 -14.92
CA PRO A 198 -1.85 1.78 -13.70
C PRO A 198 -1.73 2.59 -12.39
N PHE A 199 -1.03 3.73 -12.39
CA PHE A 199 -0.91 4.62 -11.22
C PHE A 199 -2.08 5.61 -11.11
N LEU A 200 -2.92 5.72 -12.14
CA LEU A 200 -4.05 6.65 -12.23
C LEU A 200 -5.37 5.95 -11.88
#